data_AF-A0A8J7DFN9-F1
#
_entry.id   AF-A0A8J7DFN9-F1
#
_cell.length_a   1.000
_cell.length_b   1.000
_cell.length_c   1.000
_cell.angle_alpha   90.00
_cell.angle_beta   90.00
_cell.angle_gamma   90.00
#
_symmetry.space_group_name_H-M   'P 1'
#
loop_
_entity.id
_entity.type
_entity.pdbx_description
1 polymer ?
#
loop_
_entity_poly.entity_id
_entity_poly.type
_entity_poly.pdbx_seq_one_letter_code
_entity_poly.pdbx_strand_id
1 'polypeptide(L)'
;FTPGIFGFVGLVVFDGKGGLKGEQTFSLNGTIISGTFVGTYKVEPNCTASFNFTDNSNFSSTLTGVIVNNSQKVLIIQTVPTGTVITGSFEKL
;
A
#
# COMPACT_ATOMS: atom_id res chain seq x y z
N PHE A 1 4.64 1.40 16.89
CA PHE A 1 4.41 0.20 16.06
C PHE A 1 5.37 -0.87 16.54
N THR A 2 4.91 -2.07 16.86
CA THR A 2 5.78 -3.17 17.33
C THR A 2 6.18 -4.02 16.12
N PRO A 3 7.50 -4.16 15.81
CA PRO A 3 7.96 -5.03 14.73
C PRO A 3 7.47 -6.47 14.93
N GLY A 4 7.20 -7.19 13.83
CA GLY A 4 6.63 -8.53 13.89
C GLY A 4 6.53 -9.20 12.53
N ILE A 5 6.17 -10.49 12.52
CA ILE A 5 5.87 -11.21 11.27
C ILE A 5 4.64 -10.57 10.66
N PHE A 6 4.77 -10.18 9.40
CA PHE A 6 3.75 -9.44 8.67
C PHE A 6 3.47 -10.11 7.33
N GLY A 7 2.19 -10.16 6.97
CA GLY A 7 1.73 -10.61 5.65
C GLY A 7 0.50 -9.81 5.25
N PHE A 8 0.37 -9.51 3.96
CA PHE A 8 -0.68 -8.64 3.44
C PHE A 8 -1.14 -9.10 2.06
N VAL A 9 -2.45 -9.00 1.81
CA VAL A 9 -3.05 -9.10 0.48
C VAL A 9 -4.24 -8.14 0.40
N GLY A 10 -4.55 -7.63 -0.79
CA GLY A 10 -5.69 -6.75 -0.98
C GLY A 10 -5.94 -6.40 -2.44
N LEU A 11 -7.03 -5.68 -2.67
CA LEU A 11 -7.39 -5.11 -3.96
C LEU A 11 -7.46 -3.59 -3.85
N VAL A 12 -6.77 -2.91 -4.76
CA VAL A 12 -6.74 -1.44 -4.83
C VAL A 12 -7.37 -0.96 -6.12
N VAL A 13 -8.24 0.03 -6.00
CA VAL A 13 -8.85 0.74 -7.12
C VAL A 13 -8.32 2.16 -7.14
N PHE A 14 -7.65 2.53 -8.24
CA PHE A 14 -7.17 3.87 -8.51
C PHE A 14 -8.19 4.63 -9.36
N ASP A 15 -8.51 5.86 -8.99
CA ASP A 15 -9.53 6.67 -9.69
C ASP A 15 -9.02 7.42 -10.93
N GLY A 16 -7.71 7.38 -11.20
CA GLY A 16 -7.07 8.11 -12.30
C GLY A 16 -6.88 9.62 -12.04
N LYS A 17 -7.26 10.12 -10.86
CA LYS A 17 -7.24 11.53 -10.45
C LYS A 17 -6.41 11.77 -9.19
N GLY A 18 -5.72 10.75 -8.68
CA GLY A 18 -4.87 10.81 -7.49
C GLY A 18 -5.53 10.27 -6.23
N GLY A 19 -6.75 9.74 -6.31
CA GLY A 19 -7.44 9.05 -5.22
C GLY A 19 -7.38 7.53 -5.36
N LEU A 20 -7.33 6.83 -4.23
CA LEU A 20 -7.43 5.38 -4.19
C LEU A 20 -8.37 4.91 -3.08
N LYS A 21 -8.92 3.72 -3.28
CA LYS A 21 -9.66 2.97 -2.26
C LYS A 21 -9.37 1.49 -2.43
N GLY A 22 -9.52 0.73 -1.36
CA GLY A 22 -9.28 -0.70 -1.41
C GLY A 22 -9.83 -1.47 -0.23
N GLU A 23 -9.70 -2.77 -0.37
CA GLU A 23 -9.96 -3.76 0.67
C GLU A 23 -8.65 -4.54 0.93
N GLN A 24 -8.42 -4.89 2.19
CA GLN A 24 -7.21 -5.57 2.61
C GLN A 24 -7.49 -6.63 3.67
N THR A 25 -6.64 -7.64 3.69
CA THR A 25 -6.46 -8.58 4.79
C THR A 25 -4.98 -8.67 5.11
N PHE A 26 -4.63 -8.48 6.37
CA PHE A 26 -3.25 -8.61 6.83
C PHE A 26 -3.15 -9.41 8.11
N SER A 27 -1.98 -10.00 8.33
CA SER A 27 -1.59 -10.68 9.54
C SER A 27 -0.46 -9.90 10.22
N LEU A 28 -0.59 -9.65 11.52
CA LEU A 28 0.49 -9.15 12.35
C LEU A 28 0.65 -10.07 13.56
N ASN A 29 1.80 -10.75 13.66
CA ASN A 29 2.08 -11.72 14.73
C ASN A 29 0.98 -12.79 14.90
N GLY A 30 0.38 -13.21 13.79
CA GLY A 30 -0.70 -14.21 13.77
C GLY A 30 -2.11 -13.66 13.95
N THR A 31 -2.27 -12.40 14.35
CA THR A 31 -3.59 -11.75 14.41
C THR A 31 -4.02 -11.30 13.02
N ILE A 32 -5.16 -11.81 12.54
CA ILE A 32 -5.72 -11.49 11.23
C ILE A 32 -6.70 -10.32 11.35
N ILE A 33 -6.51 -9.29 10.52
CA ILE A 33 -7.35 -8.11 10.44
C ILE A 33 -7.75 -7.91 8.99
N SER A 34 -9.05 -7.70 8.76
CA SER A 34 -9.61 -7.35 7.45
C SER A 34 -10.33 -6.01 7.53
N GLY A 35 -10.26 -5.23 6.47
CA GLY A 35 -10.90 -3.93 6.45
C GLY A 35 -10.78 -3.23 5.10
N THR A 36 -11.27 -1.99 5.08
CA THR A 36 -11.17 -1.09 3.94
C THR A 36 -10.15 0.00 4.23
N PHE A 37 -9.65 0.62 3.17
CA PHE A 37 -8.82 1.80 3.25
C PHE A 37 -9.11 2.77 2.11
N VAL A 38 -8.82 4.03 2.38
CA VAL A 38 -8.90 5.12 1.41
C VAL A 38 -7.58 5.88 1.42
N GLY A 39 -7.29 6.59 0.34
CA GLY A 39 -6.00 7.26 0.25
C GLY A 39 -5.83 8.11 -0.99
N THR A 40 -4.60 8.56 -1.17
CA THR A 40 -4.14 9.30 -2.33
C THR A 40 -2.87 8.69 -2.88
N TYR A 41 -2.61 8.99 -4.15
CA TYR A 41 -1.37 8.63 -4.80
C TYR A 41 -0.91 9.75 -5.73
N LYS A 42 0.40 9.79 -5.96
CA LYS A 42 1.02 10.66 -6.96
C LYS A 42 1.97 9.82 -7.79
N VAL A 43 1.87 9.93 -9.12
CA VAL A 43 2.80 9.32 -10.06
C VAL A 43 3.62 10.43 -10.68
N GLU A 44 4.93 10.29 -10.62
CA GLU A 44 5.87 11.22 -11.24
C GLU A 44 6.24 10.75 -12.66
N PRO A 45 6.65 11.66 -13.56
CA PRO A 45 7.03 11.31 -14.95
C PRO A 45 8.18 10.29 -15.08
N ASN A 46 8.99 10.12 -14.04
CA ASN A 46 10.08 9.15 -13.97
C ASN A 46 9.63 7.77 -13.45
N CYS A 47 8.33 7.47 -13.49
CA CYS A 47 7.72 6.21 -13.06
C CYS A 47 7.88 5.89 -11.57
N THR A 48 8.25 6.86 -10.73
CA THR A 48 8.12 6.72 -9.27
C THR A 48 6.71 7.11 -8.84
N ALA A 49 6.26 6.53 -7.74
CA ALA A 49 4.97 6.85 -7.17
C ALA A 49 5.04 6.93 -5.65
N SER A 50 4.22 7.79 -5.07
CA SER A 50 3.98 7.83 -3.62
C SER A 50 2.51 7.54 -3.34
N PHE A 51 2.26 6.87 -2.22
CA PHE A 51 0.93 6.48 -1.79
C PHE A 51 0.76 6.85 -0.33
N ASN A 52 -0.39 7.40 0.02
CA ASN A 52 -0.81 7.59 1.40
C ASN A 52 -2.17 6.94 1.57
N PHE A 53 -2.33 6.08 2.56
CA PHE A 53 -3.61 5.47 2.86
C PHE A 53 -3.89 5.47 4.35
N THR A 54 -5.17 5.51 4.68
CA THR A 54 -5.70 5.36 6.02
C THR A 54 -6.75 4.26 6.00
N ASP A 55 -6.62 3.30 6.91
CA ASP A 55 -7.60 2.25 7.08
C ASP A 55 -8.76 2.65 8.01
N ASN A 56 -9.77 1.79 8.09
CA ASN A 56 -10.94 1.98 8.96
C ASN A 56 -10.62 1.99 10.46
N SER A 57 -9.40 1.66 10.89
CA SER A 57 -8.91 1.74 12.27
C SER A 57 -8.19 3.06 12.57
N ASN A 58 -8.18 4.00 11.61
CA ASN A 58 -7.41 5.24 11.62
C ASN A 58 -5.89 5.04 11.62
N PHE A 59 -5.40 3.88 11.19
CA PHE A 59 -3.99 3.69 10.93
C PHE A 59 -3.63 4.28 9.57
N SER A 60 -2.61 5.15 9.54
CA SER A 60 -2.09 5.74 8.31
C SER A 60 -0.71 5.20 7.96
N SER A 61 -0.47 5.02 6.67
CA SER A 61 0.82 4.61 6.14
C SER A 61 1.16 5.32 4.84
N THR A 62 2.46 5.53 4.66
CA THR A 62 3.03 6.06 3.42
C THR A 62 3.91 5.01 2.78
N LEU A 63 3.73 4.83 1.47
CA LEU A 63 4.55 3.97 0.64
C LEU A 63 5.24 4.79 -0.45
N THR A 64 6.43 4.37 -0.84
CA THR A 64 7.04 4.76 -2.11
C THR A 64 7.12 3.55 -3.02
N GLY A 65 7.03 3.76 -4.32
CA GLY A 65 7.08 2.68 -5.29
C GLY A 65 7.60 3.09 -6.65
N VAL A 66 7.83 2.06 -7.47
CA VAL A 66 8.26 2.18 -8.86
C VAL A 66 7.32 1.39 -9.75
N ILE A 67 6.87 2.02 -10.83
CA ILE A 67 6.01 1.42 -11.83
C ILE A 67 6.89 0.70 -12.85
N VAL A 68 6.62 -0.59 -13.04
CA VAL A 68 7.39 -1.47 -13.92
C VAL A 68 6.46 -2.25 -14.85
N ASN A 69 7.04 -2.97 -15.81
CA ASN A 69 6.31 -3.86 -16.71
C ASN A 69 5.15 -3.18 -17.45
N ASN A 70 5.39 -2.01 -18.06
CA ASN A 70 4.40 -1.22 -18.80
C ASN A 70 3.12 -0.94 -17.98
N SER A 71 3.29 -0.51 -16.72
CA SER A 71 2.19 -0.19 -15.81
C SER A 71 1.31 -1.38 -15.40
N GLN A 72 1.81 -2.61 -15.54
CA GLN A 72 1.14 -3.82 -15.04
C GLN A 72 1.53 -4.17 -13.60
N LYS A 73 2.63 -3.61 -13.09
CA LYS A 73 3.10 -3.86 -11.73
C LYS A 73 3.69 -2.61 -11.09
N VAL A 74 3.43 -2.43 -9.79
CA VAL A 74 4.10 -1.43 -8.96
C VAL A 74 4.82 -2.16 -7.84
N LEU A 75 6.13 -1.95 -7.70
CA LEU A 75 6.90 -2.43 -6.55
C LEU A 75 6.88 -1.35 -5.48
N ILE A 76 6.64 -1.72 -4.23
CA ILE A 76 6.45 -0.76 -3.13
C ILE A 76 7.29 -1.11 -1.90
N ILE A 77 7.65 -0.07 -1.15
CA ILE A 77 8.19 -0.16 0.21
C ILE A 77 7.51 0.87 1.10
N GLN A 78 7.18 0.47 2.33
CA GLN A 78 6.65 1.36 3.34
C GLN A 78 7.74 2.28 3.88
N THR A 79 7.44 3.57 3.98
CA THR A 79 8.34 4.58 4.56
C THR A 79 7.82 5.12 5.89
N VAL A 80 6.50 5.08 6.11
CA VAL A 80 5.85 5.52 7.35
C VAL A 80 4.77 4.52 7.76
N PRO A 81 4.73 4.10 9.04
CA PRO A 81 5.69 4.40 10.11
C PRO A 81 7.07 3.76 9.89
N THR A 82 8.12 4.40 10.42
CA THR A 82 9.50 3.91 10.37
C THR A 82 9.72 2.75 11.35
N GLY A 83 10.86 2.05 11.23
CA GLY A 83 11.22 0.93 12.12
C GLY A 83 10.62 -0.42 11.73
N THR A 84 10.10 -0.54 10.50
CA THR A 84 9.57 -1.78 9.92
C THR A 84 10.15 -1.99 8.53
N VAL A 85 10.10 -3.23 8.04
CA VAL A 85 10.47 -3.57 6.66
C VAL A 85 9.27 -4.23 6.01
N ILE A 86 8.45 -3.41 5.35
CA ILE A 86 7.27 -3.87 4.61
C ILE A 86 7.49 -3.52 3.14
N THR A 87 7.47 -4.54 2.30
CA THR A 87 7.56 -4.42 0.84
C THR A 87 6.45 -5.25 0.21
N GLY A 88 6.13 -4.97 -1.04
CA GLY A 88 5.11 -5.70 -1.76
C GLY A 88 5.00 -5.28 -3.21
N SER A 89 3.92 -5.73 -3.85
CA SER A 89 3.59 -5.27 -5.18
C SER A 89 2.11 -5.16 -5.42
N PHE A 90 1.71 -4.17 -6.20
CA PHE A 90 0.39 -4.11 -6.82
C PHE A 90 0.49 -4.68 -8.23
N GLU A 91 -0.37 -5.63 -8.56
CA GLU A 91 -0.46 -6.22 -9.88
C GLU A 91 -1.83 -5.89 -10.48
N LYS A 92 -1.84 -5.46 -11.73
CA LYS A 92 -3.07 -5.15 -12.44
C LYS A 92 -3.80 -6.46 -12.80
N LEU A 93 -5.10 -6.51 -12.50
CA LEU A 93 -6.00 -7.59 -12.90
C LEU A 93 -6.38 -7.50 -14.39
#